data_AF-A0A8S3G8Z1-F1
#
_entry.id   AF-A0A8S3G8Z1-F1
#
_cell.length_a   1.000
_cell.length_b   1.000
_cell.length_c   1.000
_cell.angle_alpha   90.00
_cell.angle_beta   90.00
_cell.angle_gamma   90.00
#
_symmetry.space_group_name_H-M   'P 1'
#
loop_
_entity.id
_entity.type
_entity.pdbx_description
1 polymer ?
#
loop_
_entity_poly.entity_id
_entity_poly.type
_entity_poly.pdbx_seq_one_letter_code
_entity_poly.pdbx_strand_id
1 'polypeptide(L)'
;MPAIQSVRLAYIDKNTDIIERIYYACVSVFIFRSWLVWTDSKDKKDLDLIISQLFDLDLNDIKKKYQVKRQYFITYQSYFCIEINVHSLIYLATLVCEGKLPFEALNISLQNSQTCEEVFRSARAISSITSAGVNFTILQFLKRANKLAALQNIKNSS
;
A
#
# COMPACT_ATOMS: atom_id res chain seq x y z
N MET A 1 3.35 -17.14 -4.39
CA MET A 1 3.44 -16.14 -5.48
C MET A 1 4.59 -15.18 -5.17
N PRO A 2 5.60 -15.08 -6.06
CA PRO A 2 6.76 -14.21 -5.85
C PRO A 2 6.40 -12.74 -5.57
N ALA A 3 5.40 -12.19 -6.28
CA ALA A 3 4.95 -10.81 -6.10
C ALA A 3 4.46 -10.50 -4.68
N ILE A 4 3.62 -11.38 -4.12
CA ILE A 4 3.05 -11.22 -2.77
C ILE A 4 4.16 -11.31 -1.71
N GLN A 5 5.12 -12.22 -1.92
CA GLN A 5 6.26 -12.33 -1.03
C GLN A 5 7.13 -11.07 -1.05
N SER A 6 7.37 -10.48 -2.23
CA SER A 6 8.08 -9.19 -2.35
C SER A 6 7.34 -8.07 -1.62
N VAL A 7 6.01 -7.96 -1.77
CA VAL A 7 5.21 -6.95 -1.04
C VAL A 7 5.30 -7.16 0.47
N ARG A 8 5.23 -8.40 0.94
CA ARG A 8 5.35 -8.72 2.37
C ARG A 8 6.71 -8.30 2.94
N LEU A 9 7.80 -8.66 2.26
CA LEU A 9 9.15 -8.29 2.69
C LEU A 9 9.36 -6.76 2.62
N ALA A 10 8.80 -6.11 1.60
CA ALA A 10 8.92 -4.67 1.42
C ALA A 10 8.15 -3.86 2.49
N TYR A 11 6.97 -4.28 2.92
CA TYR A 11 6.08 -3.39 3.71
C TYR A 11 5.59 -3.95 5.04
N ILE A 12 5.70 -5.25 5.27
CA ILE A 12 5.12 -5.90 6.46
C ILE A 12 6.21 -6.42 7.40
N ASP A 13 7.24 -7.04 6.84
CA ASP A 13 8.31 -7.61 7.64
C ASP A 13 9.08 -6.49 8.36
N LYS A 14 9.34 -6.67 9.66
CA LYS A 14 10.03 -5.69 10.51
C LYS A 14 11.54 -5.90 10.52
N ASN A 15 12.00 -7.08 10.12
CA ASN A 15 13.41 -7.46 10.20
C ASN A 15 14.18 -7.21 8.90
N THR A 16 13.48 -6.82 7.83
CA THR A 16 14.10 -6.52 6.53
C THR A 16 14.83 -5.19 6.58
N ASP A 17 16.12 -5.23 6.22
CA ASP A 17 16.98 -4.05 6.11
C ASP A 17 16.44 -3.07 5.05
N ILE A 18 16.79 -1.79 5.16
CA ILE A 18 16.27 -0.75 4.27
C ILE A 18 16.65 -0.98 2.80
N ILE A 19 17.87 -1.46 2.52
CA ILE A 19 18.32 -1.68 1.14
C ILE A 19 17.56 -2.86 0.53
N GLU A 20 17.47 -3.97 1.27
CA GLU A 20 16.67 -5.13 0.87
C GLU A 20 15.21 -4.75 0.65
N ARG A 21 14.68 -3.87 1.51
CA ARG A 21 13.32 -3.40 1.43
C ARG A 21 13.05 -2.62 0.15
N ILE A 22 13.91 -1.66 -0.19
CA ILE A 22 13.83 -0.90 -1.44
C ILE A 22 13.91 -1.87 -2.63
N TYR A 23 14.81 -2.85 -2.58
CA TYR A 23 14.92 -3.88 -3.61
C TYR A 23 13.60 -4.65 -3.80
N TYR A 24 13.02 -5.21 -2.72
CA TYR A 24 11.76 -5.94 -2.81
C TYR A 24 10.59 -5.07 -3.24
N ALA A 25 10.58 -3.80 -2.83
CA ALA A 25 9.58 -2.82 -3.23
C ALA A 25 9.65 -2.58 -4.75
N CYS A 26 10.84 -2.32 -5.30
CA CYS A 26 11.07 -2.18 -6.74
C CYS A 26 10.73 -3.47 -7.53
N VAL A 27 11.13 -4.64 -7.02
CA VAL A 27 10.79 -5.94 -7.63
C VAL A 27 9.29 -6.14 -7.68
N SER A 28 8.55 -5.74 -6.64
CA SER A 28 7.09 -5.85 -6.63
C SER A 28 6.46 -5.03 -7.76
N VAL A 29 6.87 -3.76 -7.92
CA VAL A 29 6.40 -2.89 -9.01
C VAL A 29 6.75 -3.46 -10.37
N PHE A 30 7.98 -3.97 -10.54
CA PHE A 30 8.39 -4.59 -11.80
C PHE A 30 7.50 -5.80 -12.16
N ILE A 31 7.23 -6.68 -11.19
CA ILE A 31 6.37 -7.85 -11.41
C ILE A 31 4.94 -7.41 -11.76
N PHE A 32 4.37 -6.45 -11.02
CA PHE A 32 3.02 -5.97 -11.29
C PHE A 32 2.89 -5.21 -12.62
N ARG A 33 3.90 -4.43 -13.02
CA ARG A 33 3.96 -3.80 -14.35
C ARG A 33 4.02 -4.84 -15.45
N SER A 34 4.86 -5.86 -15.29
CA SER A 34 4.96 -6.96 -16.26
C SER A 34 3.64 -7.73 -16.36
N TRP A 35 2.99 -7.97 -15.22
CA TRP A 35 1.68 -8.63 -15.19
C TRP A 35 0.59 -7.77 -15.84
N LEU A 36 0.57 -6.46 -15.59
CA LEU A 36 -0.36 -5.53 -16.22
C LEU A 36 -0.15 -5.46 -17.74
N VAL A 37 1.11 -5.36 -18.20
CA VAL A 37 1.44 -5.40 -19.63
C VAL A 37 1.02 -6.73 -20.25
N TRP A 38 1.19 -7.85 -19.55
CA TRP A 38 0.73 -9.14 -20.03
C TRP A 38 -0.80 -9.23 -20.13
N THR A 39 -1.55 -8.69 -19.16
CA THR A 39 -3.02 -8.67 -19.22
C THR A 39 -3.53 -7.70 -20.29
N ASP A 40 -2.81 -6.63 -20.57
CA ASP A 40 -3.13 -5.64 -21.61
C ASP A 40 -2.53 -5.96 -23.00
N SER A 41 -1.62 -6.93 -23.07
CA SER A 41 -0.89 -7.28 -24.29
C SER A 41 -1.84 -7.51 -25.47
N LYS A 42 -1.61 -6.71 -26.51
CA LYS A 42 -2.41 -6.63 -27.73
C LYS A 42 -1.95 -7.62 -28.80
N ASP A 43 -0.99 -8.51 -28.54
CA ASP A 43 -0.50 -9.46 -29.55
C ASP A 43 -1.61 -10.41 -30.06
N LYS A 44 -2.73 -10.50 -29.33
CA LYS A 44 -3.97 -11.11 -29.81
C LYS A 44 -4.97 -10.13 -30.43
N LYS A 45 -4.87 -8.82 -30.26
CA LYS A 45 -5.81 -7.86 -30.86
C LYS A 45 -5.65 -7.76 -32.37
N ASP A 46 -4.43 -7.72 -32.90
CA ASP A 46 -4.26 -7.68 -34.36
C ASP A 46 -4.67 -9.02 -34.99
N LEU A 47 -4.28 -10.15 -34.39
CA LEU A 47 -4.67 -11.47 -34.87
C LEU A 47 -6.18 -11.75 -34.69
N ASP A 48 -6.78 -11.43 -33.53
CA ASP A 48 -8.22 -11.62 -33.26
C ASP A 48 -9.06 -10.64 -34.09
N LEU A 49 -8.57 -9.43 -34.41
CA LEU A 49 -9.24 -8.48 -35.31
C LEU A 49 -9.19 -8.97 -36.76
N ILE A 50 -8.03 -9.46 -37.22
CA ILE A 50 -7.86 -10.07 -38.55
C ILE A 50 -8.73 -11.34 -38.67
N ILE A 51 -8.76 -12.19 -37.65
CA ILE A 51 -9.61 -13.40 -37.61
C ILE A 51 -11.09 -13.02 -37.53
N SER A 52 -11.47 -12.00 -36.75
CA SER A 52 -12.86 -11.50 -36.71
C SER A 52 -13.32 -10.97 -38.05
N GLN A 53 -12.46 -10.26 -38.78
CA GLN A 53 -12.73 -9.78 -40.14
C GLN A 53 -12.76 -10.92 -41.17
N LEU A 54 -11.95 -11.98 -41.02
CA LEU A 54 -11.90 -13.12 -41.94
C LEU A 54 -13.03 -14.15 -41.71
N PHE A 55 -13.54 -14.26 -40.48
CA PHE A 55 -14.50 -15.30 -40.08
C PHE A 55 -15.83 -14.75 -39.52
N ASP A 56 -16.11 -13.44 -39.65
CA ASP A 56 -17.33 -12.78 -39.16
C ASP A 56 -17.63 -13.04 -37.65
N LEU A 57 -16.60 -13.09 -36.81
CA LEU A 57 -16.76 -13.29 -35.36
C LEU A 57 -17.15 -12.00 -34.64
N ASP A 58 -18.10 -12.08 -33.70
CA ASP A 58 -18.61 -10.93 -32.93
C ASP A 58 -17.53 -10.28 -32.05
N LEU A 59 -17.31 -8.98 -32.26
CA LEU A 59 -16.44 -8.12 -31.45
C LEU A 59 -16.79 -8.13 -29.96
N ASN A 60 -18.04 -8.42 -29.59
CA ASN A 60 -18.47 -8.53 -28.20
C ASN A 60 -17.85 -9.73 -27.49
N ASP A 61 -17.71 -10.88 -28.16
CA ASP A 61 -17.07 -12.07 -27.59
C ASP A 61 -15.58 -11.84 -27.34
N ILE A 62 -14.94 -11.10 -28.24
CA ILE A 62 -13.54 -10.67 -28.09
C ILE A 62 -13.41 -9.74 -26.87
N LYS A 63 -14.26 -8.70 -26.76
CA LYS A 63 -14.26 -7.80 -25.59
C LYS A 63 -14.52 -8.54 -24.28
N LYS A 64 -15.44 -9.51 -24.27
CA LYS A 64 -15.76 -10.36 -23.11
C LYS A 64 -14.53 -11.16 -22.67
N LYS A 65 -13.79 -11.76 -23.60
CA LYS A 65 -12.53 -12.47 -23.33
C LYS A 65 -11.45 -11.57 -22.70
N TYR A 66 -11.38 -10.30 -23.09
CA TYR A 66 -10.46 -9.32 -22.47
C TYR A 66 -10.89 -8.93 -21.06
N GLN A 67 -12.18 -8.72 -20.80
CA GLN A 67 -12.69 -8.47 -19.44
C GLN A 67 -12.39 -9.66 -18.52
N VAL A 68 -12.55 -10.89 -19.03
CA VAL A 68 -12.20 -12.13 -18.31
C VAL A 68 -10.72 -12.18 -17.95
N LYS A 69 -9.80 -11.67 -18.79
CA LYS A 69 -8.36 -11.65 -18.42
C LYS A 69 -8.05 -10.63 -17.33
N ARG A 70 -8.66 -9.44 -17.39
CA ARG A 70 -8.43 -8.38 -16.40
C ARG A 70 -8.89 -8.76 -15.00
N GLN A 71 -9.87 -9.66 -14.88
CA GLN A 71 -10.35 -10.14 -13.58
C GLN A 71 -9.28 -10.89 -12.76
N TYR A 72 -8.20 -11.35 -13.41
CA TYR A 72 -7.10 -12.05 -12.73
C TYR A 72 -6.03 -11.08 -12.20
N PHE A 73 -6.03 -9.82 -12.63
CA PHE A 73 -5.10 -8.82 -12.10
C PHE A 73 -5.63 -8.26 -10.77
N ILE A 74 -4.72 -7.75 -9.93
CA ILE A 74 -5.13 -6.98 -8.75
C ILE A 74 -5.93 -5.74 -9.17
N THR A 75 -6.70 -5.17 -8.26
CA THR A 75 -7.40 -3.91 -8.57
C THR A 75 -6.38 -2.81 -8.87
N TYR A 76 -6.73 -1.91 -9.79
CA TYR A 76 -5.86 -0.79 -10.16
C TYR A 76 -5.52 0.08 -8.95
N GLN A 77 -6.45 0.25 -8.01
CA GLN A 77 -6.22 0.97 -6.76
C GLN A 77 -5.09 0.33 -5.94
N SER A 78 -5.12 -0.99 -5.77
CA SER A 78 -4.05 -1.72 -5.06
C SER A 78 -2.72 -1.61 -5.80
N TYR A 79 -2.74 -1.71 -7.13
CA TYR A 79 -1.55 -1.52 -7.96
C TYR A 79 -0.94 -0.13 -7.79
N PHE A 80 -1.75 0.93 -7.88
CA PHE A 80 -1.28 2.31 -7.68
C PHE A 80 -0.78 2.56 -6.27
N CYS A 81 -1.41 1.97 -5.25
CA CYS A 81 -0.90 2.04 -3.87
C CYS A 81 0.51 1.46 -3.77
N ILE A 82 0.78 0.32 -4.43
CA ILE A 82 2.11 -0.28 -4.46
C ILE A 82 3.11 0.67 -5.14
N GLU A 83 2.77 1.23 -6.31
CA GLU A 83 3.65 2.19 -7.00
C GLU A 83 3.93 3.43 -6.17
N ILE A 84 2.90 4.07 -5.61
CA ILE A 84 3.02 5.26 -4.76
C ILE A 84 3.90 4.97 -3.55
N ASN A 85 3.71 3.81 -2.90
CA ASN A 85 4.52 3.44 -1.74
C ASN A 85 6.00 3.23 -2.10
N VAL A 86 6.30 2.59 -3.24
CA VAL A 86 7.69 2.46 -3.73
C VAL A 86 8.30 3.84 -3.99
N HIS A 87 7.62 4.68 -4.76
CA HIS A 87 8.12 6.01 -5.11
C HIS A 87 8.34 6.88 -3.88
N SER A 88 7.43 6.82 -2.91
CA SER A 88 7.56 7.54 -1.64
C SER A 88 8.77 7.05 -0.83
N LEU A 89 8.98 5.73 -0.74
CA LEU A 89 10.12 5.15 -0.04
C LEU A 89 11.45 5.54 -0.69
N ILE A 90 11.54 5.46 -2.03
CA ILE A 90 12.73 5.88 -2.77
C ILE A 90 13.00 7.36 -2.52
N TYR A 91 11.98 8.22 -2.61
CA TYR A 91 12.13 9.65 -2.38
C TYR A 91 12.63 9.98 -0.98
N LEU A 92 12.07 9.32 0.05
CA LEU A 92 12.57 9.43 1.43
C LEU A 92 14.03 8.99 1.54
N ALA A 93 14.40 7.87 0.92
CA ALA A 93 15.79 7.40 0.92
C ALA A 93 16.72 8.40 0.26
N THR A 94 16.31 9.01 -0.86
CA THR A 94 17.06 10.10 -1.51
C THR A 94 17.24 11.28 -0.56
N LEU A 95 16.18 11.73 0.12
CA LEU A 95 16.27 12.84 1.07
C LEU A 95 17.20 12.54 2.25
N VAL A 96 17.25 11.29 2.74
CA VAL A 96 18.20 10.86 3.77
C VAL A 96 19.63 10.85 3.22
N CYS A 97 19.86 10.30 2.03
CA CYS A 97 21.18 10.31 1.38
C CYS A 97 21.70 11.74 1.12
N GLU A 98 20.81 12.68 0.84
CA GLU A 98 21.11 14.11 0.68
C GLU A 98 21.30 14.85 2.01
N GLY A 99 21.11 14.19 3.15
CA GLY A 99 21.22 14.79 4.48
C GLY A 99 20.08 15.76 4.84
N LYS A 100 18.96 15.73 4.11
CA LYS A 100 17.77 16.58 4.35
C LYS A 100 16.82 15.98 5.38
N LEU A 101 16.90 14.67 5.60
CA LEU A 101 16.14 13.95 6.60
C LEU A 101 17.06 13.05 7.44
N PRO A 102 16.72 12.81 8.72
CA PRO A 102 17.45 11.87 9.56
C PRO A 102 17.17 10.42 9.11
N PHE A 103 18.09 9.48 9.41
CA PHE A 103 17.96 8.08 8.99
C PHE A 103 16.68 7.42 9.52
N GLU A 104 16.20 7.84 10.68
CA GLU A 104 14.96 7.43 11.32
C GLU A 104 13.72 7.68 10.45
N ALA A 105 13.78 8.61 9.49
CA ALA A 105 12.71 8.84 8.52
C ALA A 105 12.43 7.61 7.64
N LEU A 106 13.37 6.66 7.55
CA LEU A 106 13.25 5.39 6.85
C LEU A 106 12.67 4.26 7.72
N ASN A 107 12.23 4.57 8.94
CA ASN A 107 11.56 3.60 9.78
C ASN A 107 10.14 3.30 9.27
N ILE A 108 10.04 2.29 8.41
CA ILE A 108 8.78 1.85 7.79
C ILE A 108 7.74 1.38 8.82
N SER A 109 8.18 0.95 10.00
CA SER A 109 7.23 0.59 11.07
C SER A 109 6.39 1.78 11.53
N LEU A 110 6.85 3.02 11.30
CA LEU A 110 6.10 4.25 11.59
C LEU A 110 5.26 4.74 10.41
N GLN A 111 5.41 4.15 9.23
CA GLN A 111 4.78 4.61 7.98
C GLN A 111 3.55 3.80 7.59
N ASN A 112 3.17 2.81 8.39
CA ASN A 112 1.95 2.04 8.17
C ASN A 112 0.76 2.64 8.93
N SER A 113 -0.44 2.28 8.50
CA SER A 113 -1.68 2.71 9.14
C SER A 113 -1.91 2.09 10.53
N GLN A 114 -1.21 0.98 10.86
CA GLN A 114 -1.42 0.25 12.10
C GLN A 114 -1.10 1.12 13.32
N THR A 115 -0.01 1.88 13.28
CA THR A 115 0.34 2.82 14.37
C THR A 115 -0.74 3.89 14.56
N CYS A 116 -1.34 4.39 13.49
CA CYS A 116 -2.45 5.34 13.59
C CYS A 116 -3.69 4.67 14.22
N GLU A 117 -4.05 3.47 13.77
CA GLU A 117 -5.19 2.73 14.30
C GLU A 117 -5.01 2.41 15.80
N GLU A 118 -3.81 2.08 16.23
CA GLU A 118 -3.47 1.86 17.63
C GLU A 118 -3.75 3.10 18.49
N VAL A 119 -3.37 4.29 18.00
CA VAL A 119 -3.69 5.57 18.68
C VAL A 119 -5.19 5.80 18.73
N PHE A 120 -5.93 5.57 17.64
CA PHE A 120 -7.39 5.68 17.62
C PHE A 120 -8.07 4.69 18.58
N ARG A 121 -7.60 3.45 18.64
CA ARG A 121 -8.10 2.42 19.56
C ARG A 121 -7.83 2.83 21.02
N SER A 122 -6.64 3.35 21.29
CA SER A 122 -6.25 3.82 22.62
C SER A 122 -7.07 5.05 23.05
N ALA A 123 -7.31 5.99 22.14
CA ALA A 123 -8.17 7.15 22.38
C ALA A 123 -9.64 6.74 22.60
N ARG A 124 -10.14 5.71 21.93
CA ARG A 124 -11.46 5.12 22.20
C ARG A 124 -11.54 4.51 23.60
N ALA A 125 -10.50 3.80 24.03
CA ALA A 125 -10.45 3.17 25.35
C ALA A 125 -10.43 4.18 26.53
N ILE A 126 -10.01 5.43 26.30
CA ILE A 126 -10.01 6.51 27.31
C ILE A 126 -11.39 7.17 27.45
N SER A 127 -12.47 6.37 27.42
CA SER A 127 -13.82 6.83 27.73
C SER A 127 -14.07 6.88 29.23
N SER A 128 -14.74 7.93 29.71
CA SER A 128 -15.14 8.05 31.13
C SER A 128 -16.25 7.05 31.49
N ILE A 129 -16.34 6.68 32.76
CA ILE A 129 -17.28 5.69 33.32
C ILE A 129 -18.75 6.02 33.01
N THR A 130 -19.06 7.30 32.72
CA THR A 130 -20.42 7.80 32.44
C THR A 130 -20.74 7.98 30.96
N SER A 131 -19.77 7.79 30.05
CA SER A 131 -20.00 7.94 28.61
C SER A 131 -19.42 6.74 27.84
N ALA A 132 -20.27 5.79 27.47
CA ALA A 132 -19.92 4.67 26.57
C ALA A 132 -19.75 5.10 25.09
N GLY A 133 -19.55 6.40 24.84
CA GLY A 133 -19.44 6.96 23.50
C GLY A 133 -18.16 6.49 22.81
N VAL A 134 -18.30 5.50 21.92
CA VAL A 134 -17.24 5.06 20.98
C VAL A 134 -16.86 6.19 20.02
N ASN A 135 -17.82 7.09 19.75
CA ASN A 135 -17.65 8.22 18.86
C ASN A 135 -17.16 9.46 19.63
N PHE A 136 -16.24 10.19 19.02
CA PHE A 136 -15.75 11.47 19.53
C PHE A 136 -15.49 12.45 18.39
N THR A 137 -15.62 13.74 18.67
CA THR A 137 -15.24 14.80 17.73
C THR A 137 -13.72 14.87 17.60
N ILE A 138 -13.21 15.56 16.56
CA ILE A 138 -11.77 15.78 16.38
C ILE A 138 -11.15 16.48 17.60
N LEU A 139 -11.84 17.47 18.18
CA LEU A 139 -11.36 18.15 19.39
C LEU A 139 -11.24 17.18 20.57
N GLN A 140 -12.21 16.27 20.73
CA GLN A 140 -12.17 15.25 21.78
C GLN A 140 -11.04 14.23 21.51
N PHE A 141 -10.82 13.83 20.26
CA PHE A 141 -9.69 13.00 19.87
C PHE A 141 -8.35 13.64 20.26
N LEU A 142 -8.13 14.91 19.88
CA LEU A 142 -6.89 15.63 20.17
C LEU A 142 -6.63 15.75 21.68
N LYS A 143 -7.68 16.03 22.47
CA LYS A 143 -7.57 16.04 23.94
C LYS A 143 -7.15 14.67 24.50
N ARG A 144 -7.71 13.58 23.96
CA ARG A 144 -7.37 12.21 24.38
C ARG A 144 -5.97 11.79 23.91
N ALA A 145 -5.54 12.20 22.71
CA ALA A 145 -4.20 11.97 22.19
C ALA A 145 -3.14 12.68 23.04
N ASN A 146 -3.36 13.94 23.42
CA ASN A 146 -2.47 14.66 24.34
C ASN A 146 -2.39 13.97 25.71
N LYS A 147 -3.51 13.46 26.21
CA LYS A 147 -3.53 12.68 27.45
C LYS A 147 -2.74 11.37 27.33
N LEU A 148 -2.85 10.66 26.20
CA LEU A 148 -2.05 9.46 25.91
C LEU A 148 -0.55 9.77 25.91
N ALA A 149 -0.14 10.85 25.23
CA ALA A 149 1.25 11.27 25.18
C ALA A 149 1.80 11.57 26.59
N ALA A 150 1.03 12.28 27.42
CA ALA A 150 1.42 12.55 28.80
C ALA A 150 1.56 11.26 29.64
N LEU A 151 0.64 10.30 29.49
CA LEU A 151 0.71 9.00 30.17
C LEU A 151 1.93 8.18 29.74
N GLN A 152 2.28 8.19 28.46
CA GLN A 152 3.48 7.53 27.95
C GLN A 152 4.76 8.17 28.50
N ASN A 153 4.82 9.50 28.57
CA ASN A 153 5.97 10.20 29.13
C ASN A 153 6.21 9.83 30.61
N ILE A 154 5.14 9.73 31.41
CA ILE A 154 5.23 9.28 32.81
C ILE A 154 5.78 7.85 32.88
N LYS A 155 5.23 6.93 32.09
CA LYS A 155 5.65 5.53 32.07
C LYS A 155 7.11 5.33 31.62
N ASN A 156 7.61 6.19 30.75
CA ASN A 156 8.99 6.12 30.27
C ASN A 156 9.99 6.82 31.21
N SER A 157 9.51 7.62 32.16
CA SER A 157 10.32 8.33 33.16
C SER A 157 10.44 7.58 34.49
N SER A 158 9.70 6.48 34.64
CA SER A 158 9.69 5.57 35.79
C SER A 158 10.40 4.27 35.46
#